data_AF-A0A286JZU8-F1
#
_entry.id   AF-A0A286JZU8-F1
#
_cell.length_a   1.000
_cell.length_b   1.000
_cell.length_c   1.000
_cell.angle_alpha   90.00
_cell.angle_beta   90.00
_cell.angle_gamma   90.00
#
_symmetry.space_group_name_H-M   'P 1'
#
loop_
_entity.id
_entity.type
_entity.pdbx_description
1 polymer ?
#
loop_
_entity_poly.entity_id
_entity_poly.type
_entity_poly.pdbx_seq_one_letter_code
_entity_poly.pdbx_strand_id
1 'polypeptide(L)'
;MLIAPYPINEEARLEFLRSLDVLDTASEETFDRFTRVLAELLQVPTALISLVEADKQWFKSKVGLDTCETSRDIAFCAHALHAEGSLVVEDAATDVRFHDNPLVVGAPFIRLFDFTPASLFAPAKAM
;
A
#
# COMPACT_ATOMS: atom_id res chain seq x y z
N MET A 1 -2.86 14.86 -11.05
CA MET A 1 -2.84 13.61 -10.27
C MET A 1 -4.10 13.68 -9.47
N LEU A 2 -4.85 12.58 -9.40
CA LEU A 2 -6.07 12.58 -8.60
C LEU A 2 -5.70 12.09 -7.20
N ILE A 3 -6.05 12.87 -6.18
CA ILE A 3 -5.93 12.41 -4.79
C ILE A 3 -7.06 11.42 -4.53
N ALA A 4 -6.72 10.27 -3.95
CA ALA A 4 -7.73 9.28 -3.57
C ALA A 4 -8.67 9.86 -2.52
N PRO A 5 -10.01 9.76 -2.70
CA PRO A 5 -10.94 10.18 -1.66
C PRO A 5 -10.79 9.29 -0.43
N TYR A 6 -11.36 9.71 0.70
CA TYR A 6 -11.48 8.83 1.86
C TYR A 6 -12.65 7.85 1.66
N PRO A 7 -12.50 6.56 2.05
CA PRO A 7 -13.62 5.63 2.17
C PRO A 7 -14.75 6.17 3.07
N ILE A 8 -15.99 5.75 2.80
CA ILE A 8 -17.16 6.18 3.60
C ILE A 8 -17.00 5.78 5.09
N ASN A 9 -16.37 4.64 5.35
CA ASN A 9 -16.13 4.09 6.68
C ASN A 9 -14.70 4.34 7.18
N GLU A 10 -14.05 5.44 6.78
CA GLU A 10 -12.64 5.69 7.08
C GLU A 10 -12.31 5.68 8.57
N GLU A 11 -13.17 6.23 9.42
CA GLU A 11 -12.96 6.24 10.87
C GLU A 11 -12.84 4.81 11.43
N ALA A 12 -13.80 3.94 11.12
CA ALA A 12 -13.77 2.55 11.54
C ALA A 12 -12.57 1.77 10.95
N ARG A 13 -12.17 2.09 9.71
CA ARG A 13 -10.98 1.49 9.07
C ARG A 13 -9.69 1.88 9.81
N LEU A 14 -9.56 3.15 10.19
CA LEU A 14 -8.41 3.67 10.93
C LEU A 14 -8.37 3.13 12.37
N GLU A 15 -9.51 3.04 13.05
CA GLU A 15 -9.61 2.39 14.36
C GLU A 15 -9.16 0.93 14.30
N PHE A 16 -9.65 0.18 13.30
CA PHE A 16 -9.24 -1.21 13.11
C PHE A 16 -7.74 -1.31 12.85
N LEU A 17 -7.19 -0.52 11.91
CA LEU A 17 -5.77 -0.50 11.62
C LEU A 17 -4.92 -0.21 12.87
N ARG A 18 -5.32 0.77 13.69
CA ARG A 18 -4.61 1.13 14.92
C ARG A 18 -4.69 0.03 15.97
N SER A 19 -5.81 -0.68 16.08
CA SER A 19 -5.98 -1.79 17.02
C SER A 19 -5.13 -3.03 16.73
N LEU A 20 -4.50 -3.09 15.55
CA LEU A 20 -3.58 -4.17 15.20
C LEU A 20 -2.19 -4.00 15.84
N ASP A 21 -1.87 -2.81 16.36
CA ASP A 21 -0.55 -2.49 16.94
C ASP A 21 0.65 -2.83 16.02
N VAL A 22 0.45 -2.73 14.69
CA VAL A 22 1.48 -3.04 13.67
C VAL A 22 2.14 -1.81 13.07
N LEU A 23 1.53 -0.62 13.19
CA LEU A 23 2.07 0.63 12.65
C LEU A 23 3.30 1.10 13.44
N ASP A 24 4.30 1.65 12.74
CA ASP A 24 5.51 2.22 13.34
C ASP A 24 6.28 1.24 14.25
N THR A 25 6.13 -0.06 13.99
CA THR A 25 6.85 -1.13 14.69
C THR A 25 8.11 -1.54 13.93
N ALA A 26 9.01 -2.27 14.60
CA ALA A 26 10.19 -2.83 13.97
C ALA A 26 9.82 -3.77 12.81
N SER A 27 10.80 -3.98 11.92
CA SER A 27 10.68 -5.02 10.89
C SER A 27 10.55 -6.40 11.55
N GLU A 28 9.74 -7.26 10.93
CA GLU A 28 9.57 -8.63 11.38
C GLU A 28 9.85 -9.57 10.21
N GLU A 29 10.69 -10.56 10.45
CA GLU A 29 11.15 -11.51 9.43
C GLU A 29 10.00 -12.25 8.74
N THR A 30 8.85 -12.42 9.41
CA THR A 30 7.65 -13.02 8.79
C THR A 30 7.14 -12.18 7.63
N PHE A 31 7.03 -10.86 7.79
CA PHE A 31 6.58 -9.95 6.73
C PHE A 31 7.66 -9.73 5.68
N ASP A 32 8.92 -9.64 6.09
CA ASP A 32 10.06 -9.43 5.19
C ASP A 32 10.33 -10.63 4.28
N ARG A 33 10.14 -11.84 4.80
CA ARG A 33 10.20 -13.04 3.97
C ARG A 33 9.09 -13.02 2.92
N PHE A 34 7.88 -12.60 3.29
CA PHE A 34 6.76 -12.55 2.37
C PHE A 34 7.03 -11.58 1.21
N THR A 35 7.49 -10.36 1.48
CA THR A 35 7.79 -9.37 0.42
C THR A 35 8.97 -9.79 -0.45
N ARG A 36 10.02 -10.41 0.12
CA ARG A 36 11.13 -10.98 -0.67
C ARG A 36 10.65 -12.07 -1.62
N VAL A 37 9.90 -13.05 -1.12
CA VAL A 37 9.35 -14.13 -1.95
C VAL A 37 8.42 -13.58 -3.02
N LEU A 38 7.56 -12.60 -2.68
CA LEU A 38 6.64 -11.98 -3.63
C LEU A 38 7.40 -11.28 -4.77
N ALA A 39 8.43 -10.49 -4.45
CA ALA A 39 9.26 -9.81 -5.43
C ALA A 39 9.96 -10.80 -6.38
N GLU A 40 10.52 -11.88 -5.82
CA GLU A 40 11.19 -12.93 -6.59
C GLU A 40 10.23 -13.70 -7.52
N LEU A 41 9.06 -14.11 -6.99
CA LEU A 41 8.07 -14.88 -7.75
C LEU A 41 7.45 -14.06 -8.89
N LEU A 42 7.18 -12.79 -8.65
CA LEU A 42 6.59 -11.88 -9.65
C LEU A 42 7.65 -11.22 -10.55
N GLN A 43 8.94 -11.43 -10.27
CA GLN A 43 10.07 -10.83 -10.98
C GLN A 43 9.98 -9.29 -11.04
N VAL A 44 9.54 -8.68 -9.94
CA VAL A 44 9.40 -7.21 -9.83
C VAL A 44 10.51 -6.62 -8.97
N PRO A 45 11.00 -5.41 -9.27
CA PRO A 45 12.06 -4.78 -8.49
C PRO A 45 11.56 -4.33 -7.11
N THR A 46 10.25 -4.08 -6.95
CA THR A 46 9.65 -3.52 -5.75
C THR A 46 8.42 -4.34 -5.35
N ALA A 47 8.36 -4.74 -4.08
CA ALA A 47 7.18 -5.37 -3.46
C ALA A 47 7.03 -4.83 -2.03
N LEU A 48 5.79 -4.59 -1.61
CA LEU A 48 5.47 -3.85 -0.38
C LEU A 48 4.32 -4.53 0.37
N ILE A 49 4.40 -4.53 1.70
CA ILE A 49 3.21 -4.61 2.56
C ILE A 49 2.93 -3.19 3.03
N SER A 50 1.86 -2.63 2.50
CA SER A 50 1.50 -1.21 2.65
C SER A 50 0.30 -1.05 3.57
N LEU A 51 0.43 -0.19 4.58
CA LEU A 51 -0.62 0.19 5.52
C LEU A 51 -0.95 1.67 5.32
N VAL A 52 -2.19 1.95 4.93
CA VAL A 52 -2.62 3.34 4.65
C VAL A 52 -3.24 3.94 5.91
N GLU A 53 -2.59 4.95 6.48
CA GLU A 53 -3.11 5.74 7.60
C GLU A 53 -3.87 6.99 7.11
N ALA A 54 -4.21 7.91 8.00
CA ALA A 54 -5.01 9.09 7.67
C ALA A 54 -4.31 10.01 6.66
N ASP A 55 -3.02 10.28 6.86
CA ASP A 55 -2.22 11.23 6.08
C ASP A 55 -1.00 10.60 5.40
N LYS A 56 -0.65 9.37 5.77
CA LYS A 56 0.51 8.63 5.24
C LYS A 56 0.19 7.23 4.78
N GLN A 57 1.09 6.69 3.98
CA GLN A 57 1.20 5.28 3.64
C GLN A 57 2.50 4.77 4.26
N TRP A 58 2.39 3.81 5.17
CA TRP A 58 3.53 3.24 5.89
C TRP A 58 3.81 1.82 5.42
N PHE A 59 5.09 1.46 5.28
CA PHE A 59 5.51 0.16 4.77
C PHE A 59 5.92 -0.77 5.90
N LYS A 60 5.06 -1.76 6.22
CA LYS A 60 5.39 -2.81 7.19
C LYS A 60 6.54 -3.68 6.74
N SER A 61 6.65 -3.86 5.43
CA SER A 61 7.76 -4.55 4.79
C SER A 61 7.94 -4.06 3.37
N LYS A 62 9.19 -4.02 2.89
CA LYS A 62 9.55 -3.48 1.58
C LYS A 62 10.76 -4.16 0.97
N VAL A 63 10.73 -4.31 -0.35
CA VAL A 63 11.87 -4.66 -1.21
C VAL A 63 11.99 -3.58 -2.29
N GLY A 64 13.22 -3.19 -2.64
CA GLY A 64 13.46 -2.27 -3.76
C GLY A 64 13.06 -0.82 -3.53
N LEU A 65 12.91 -0.40 -2.28
CA LEU A 65 12.59 0.98 -1.90
C LEU A 65 13.30 1.36 -0.60
N ASP A 66 13.91 2.54 -0.52
CA ASP A 66 14.65 2.96 0.67
C ASP A 66 13.75 3.61 1.74
N THR A 67 12.75 4.38 1.32
CA THR A 67 11.81 5.05 2.24
C THR A 67 10.92 4.05 2.97
N CYS A 68 10.54 4.37 4.21
CA CYS A 68 9.61 3.59 5.03
C CYS A 68 8.16 4.06 4.92
N GLU A 69 7.94 5.25 4.35
CA GLU A 69 6.60 5.80 4.15
C GLU A 69 6.56 6.81 2.99
N THR A 70 5.34 7.13 2.57
CA THR A 70 5.03 8.20 1.62
C THR A 70 3.81 8.96 2.11
N SER A 71 3.61 10.20 1.65
CA SER A 71 2.31 10.88 1.83
C SER A 71 1.19 10.04 1.22
N ARG A 72 0.01 10.03 1.86
CA ARG A 72 -1.20 9.39 1.32
C ARG A 72 -1.61 9.99 -0.02
N ASP A 73 -1.38 11.29 -0.22
CA ASP A 73 -1.81 11.99 -1.44
C ASP A 73 -1.14 11.44 -2.70
N ILE A 74 0.09 10.93 -2.58
CA ILE A 74 0.86 10.35 -3.69
C ILE A 74 0.82 8.81 -3.70
N ALA A 75 0.11 8.20 -2.75
CA ALA A 75 0.11 6.76 -2.55
C ALA A 75 -0.85 6.05 -3.51
N PHE A 76 -0.33 5.15 -4.32
CA PHE A 76 -1.15 4.28 -5.19
C PHE A 76 -2.12 3.42 -4.37
N CYS A 77 -1.69 2.89 -3.21
CA CYS A 77 -2.54 2.06 -2.36
C CYS A 77 -3.72 2.82 -1.76
N ALA A 78 -3.68 4.16 -1.68
CA ALA A 78 -4.83 4.94 -1.21
C ALA A 78 -6.02 4.84 -2.17
N HIS A 79 -5.76 4.77 -3.49
CA HIS A 79 -6.81 4.51 -4.48
C HIS A 79 -7.37 3.09 -4.37
N ALA A 80 -6.54 2.15 -3.96
CA ALA A 80 -6.91 0.75 -3.86
C ALA A 80 -7.84 0.45 -2.67
N LEU A 81 -7.93 1.35 -1.67
CA LEU A 81 -8.91 1.25 -0.59
C LEU A 81 -10.37 1.26 -1.06
N HIS A 82 -10.63 1.75 -2.28
CA HIS A 82 -11.96 1.79 -2.89
C HIS A 82 -12.24 0.61 -3.83
N ALA A 83 -11.24 -0.24 -4.08
CA ALA A 83 -11.40 -1.36 -4.97
C ALA A 83 -12.06 -2.53 -4.24
N GLU A 84 -13.07 -3.16 -4.85
CA GLU A 84 -13.66 -4.41 -4.35
C GLU A 84 -12.74 -5.63 -4.57
N GLY A 85 -11.61 -5.44 -5.26
CA GLY A 85 -10.64 -6.49 -5.60
C GLY A 85 -9.27 -5.91 -5.92
N SER A 86 -8.48 -6.63 -6.71
CA SER A 86 -7.16 -6.17 -7.12
C SER A 86 -7.23 -4.92 -8.00
N LEU A 87 -6.26 -4.02 -7.85
CA LEU A 87 -6.08 -2.85 -8.68
C LEU A 87 -4.82 -3.03 -9.51
N VAL A 88 -4.97 -3.16 -10.82
CA VAL A 88 -3.87 -3.22 -11.78
C VAL A 88 -3.81 -1.93 -12.58
N VAL A 89 -2.62 -1.36 -12.69
CA VAL A 89 -2.27 -0.22 -13.52
C VAL A 89 -1.15 -0.68 -14.44
N GLU A 90 -1.43 -0.84 -15.73
CA GLU A 90 -0.46 -1.34 -16.70
C GLU A 90 0.64 -0.32 -16.99
N ASP A 91 0.26 0.96 -17.16
CA ASP A 91 1.20 2.09 -17.28
C ASP A 91 0.67 3.36 -16.60
N ALA A 92 1.25 3.66 -15.44
CA ALA A 92 0.95 4.81 -14.61
C ALA A 92 1.24 6.15 -15.31
N ALA A 93 2.10 6.19 -16.33
CA ALA A 93 2.35 7.41 -17.11
C ALA A 93 1.17 7.80 -18.01
N THR A 94 0.26 6.86 -18.28
CA THR A 94 -0.95 7.07 -19.10
C THR A 94 -2.25 7.02 -18.30
N ASP A 95 -2.19 6.57 -17.05
CA ASP A 95 -3.35 6.50 -16.15
C ASP A 95 -3.70 7.90 -15.62
N VAL A 96 -4.94 8.33 -15.83
CA VAL A 96 -5.45 9.65 -15.40
C VAL A 96 -5.27 9.92 -13.89
N ARG A 97 -5.20 8.86 -13.07
CA ARG A 97 -4.98 8.98 -11.62
C ARG A 97 -3.53 9.32 -11.29
N PHE A 98 -2.58 8.82 -12.08
CA PHE A 98 -1.16 8.74 -11.71
C PHE A 98 -0.19 9.43 -12.68
N HIS A 99 -0.62 9.87 -13.87
CA HIS A 99 0.29 10.32 -14.95
C HIS A 99 1.27 11.45 -14.58
N ASP A 100 0.92 12.28 -13.62
CA ASP A 100 1.72 13.38 -13.07
C ASP A 100 2.05 13.19 -11.57
N ASN A 101 1.87 11.97 -11.03
CA ASN A 101 2.28 11.61 -9.69
C ASN A 101 3.82 11.71 -9.57
N PRO A 102 4.38 12.29 -8.50
CA PRO A 102 5.83 12.41 -8.31
C PRO A 102 6.60 11.09 -8.42
N LEU A 103 5.99 9.97 -8.02
CA LEU A 103 6.58 8.63 -8.11
C LEU A 103 6.59 8.07 -9.55
N VAL A 104 5.87 8.69 -10.48
CA VAL A 104 5.76 8.32 -11.90
C VAL A 104 6.65 9.20 -12.76
N VAL A 105 6.58 10.52 -12.56
CA VAL A 105 7.36 11.50 -13.33
C VAL A 105 8.78 11.67 -12.78
N GLY A 106 8.98 11.39 -11.50
CA GLY A 106 10.27 11.33 -10.83
C GLY A 106 10.58 9.92 -10.33
N ALA A 107 11.73 9.74 -9.68
CA ALA A 107 12.09 8.47 -9.09
C ALA A 107 10.99 7.98 -8.10
N PRO A 108 10.62 6.70 -8.11
CA PRO A 108 11.30 5.59 -8.81
C PRO A 108 10.79 5.32 -10.25
N PHE A 109 10.04 6.24 -10.84
CA PHE A 109 9.47 6.12 -12.20
C PHE A 109 8.52 4.93 -12.35
N ILE A 110 7.58 4.78 -11.42
CA ILE A 110 6.57 3.71 -11.44
C ILE A 110 5.83 3.71 -12.79
N ARG A 111 5.70 2.53 -13.37
CA ARG A 111 4.95 2.27 -14.62
C ARG A 111 3.86 1.24 -14.34
N LEU A 112 4.26 0.02 -14.02
CA LEU A 112 3.31 -1.01 -13.64
C LEU A 112 3.07 -0.96 -12.12
N PHE A 113 1.80 -1.05 -11.72
CA PHE A 113 1.40 -1.21 -10.32
C PHE A 113 0.32 -2.27 -10.21
N ASP A 114 0.51 -3.22 -9.29
CA ASP A 114 -0.47 -4.23 -8.94
C ASP A 114 -0.69 -4.20 -7.43
N PHE A 115 -1.94 -4.09 -7.02
CA PHE A 115 -2.37 -4.20 -5.65
C PHE A 115 -3.37 -5.34 -5.52
N THR A 116 -3.18 -6.16 -4.49
CA THR A 116 -4.15 -7.16 -4.06
C THR A 116 -4.51 -6.90 -2.59
N PRO A 117 -5.82 -6.80 -2.24
CA PRO A 117 -6.23 -6.54 -0.87
C PRO A 117 -5.88 -7.71 0.05
N ALA A 118 -5.38 -7.38 1.24
CA ALA A 118 -5.22 -8.33 2.34
C ALA A 118 -6.38 -8.17 3.32
N SER A 119 -7.20 -9.21 3.46
CA SER A 119 -8.26 -9.24 4.47
C SER A 119 -7.68 -9.72 5.79
N LEU A 120 -7.69 -8.85 6.79
CA LEU A 120 -7.40 -9.21 8.18
C LEU A 120 -8.73 -9.42 8.91
N PHE A 121 -8.87 -10.57 9.56
CA PHE A 121 -10.00 -10.86 10.41
C PHE A 121 -9.58 -10.61 11.85
N ALA A 122 -10.31 -9.76 12.57
CA ALA A 122 -10.15 -9.68 14.01
C ALA A 122 -10.41 -11.07 14.60
N PRO A 123 -9.59 -11.57 15.55
CA PRO A 123 -9.97 -12.75 16.30
C PRO A 123 -11.32 -12.45 16.97
N ALA A 124 -12.27 -13.38 16.84
CA ALA A 124 -13.54 -13.27 17.56
C ALA A 124 -13.21 -13.04 19.04
N LYS A 125 -13.70 -11.95 19.63
CA LYS A 125 -13.60 -11.75 21.08
C LYS A 125 -14.17 -13.01 21.73
N ALA A 126 -13.33 -13.78 22.43
CA ALA A 126 -13.81 -14.85 23.27
C ALA A 126 -14.79 -14.25 24.27
N MET A 127 -16.05 -14.72 24.26
CA MET A 127 -17.05 -14.43 25.28
C MET A 127 -16.69 -15.12 26.58
#